data_AF-A0A0S9F1Z2-F1
#
_entry.id   AF-A0A0S9F1Z2-F1
#
_cell.length_a   1.000
_cell.length_b   1.000
_cell.length_c   1.000
_cell.angle_alpha   90.00
_cell.angle_beta   90.00
_cell.angle_gamma   90.00
#
_symmetry.space_group_name_H-M   'P 1'
#
loop_
_entity.id
_entity.type
_entity.pdbx_description
1 polymer ?
#
loop_
_entity_poly.entity_id
_entity_poly.type
_entity_poly.pdbx_seq_one_letter_code
_entity_poly.pdbx_strand_id
1 'polypeptide(L)'
;MKFFSFPLATLEKAIHKRVLTLPSPHREWFTERWAQKPYKKAFVENKAMPLITLVAKGKTLDDAEFAELLQDWEVTFYDAEEEVLRPLIQGDGLLQLMQKNLPPARAEALLAKLTARRPQADAAPSVETPGSQAAEPTID
;
A
#
# COMPACT_ATOMS: atom_id res chain seq x y z
N MET A 1 12.89 2.67 -14.58
CA MET A 1 12.02 3.86 -14.80
C MET A 1 12.71 5.19 -14.53
N LYS A 2 12.34 6.28 -15.25
CA LYS A 2 12.66 7.67 -14.86
C LYS A 2 11.58 8.20 -13.90
N PHE A 3 11.94 8.36 -12.62
CA PHE A 3 11.02 8.76 -11.56
C PHE A 3 10.58 10.22 -11.69
N PHE A 4 9.34 10.48 -11.28
CA PHE A 4 8.87 11.83 -11.05
C PHE A 4 9.64 12.44 -9.87
N SER A 5 10.05 13.70 -9.99
CA SER A 5 10.78 14.38 -8.90
C SER A 5 9.79 14.88 -7.86
N PHE A 6 9.45 14.02 -6.90
CA PHE A 6 8.62 14.38 -5.74
C PHE A 6 9.51 14.68 -4.52
N PRO A 7 9.21 15.70 -3.70
CA PRO A 7 10.01 15.99 -2.51
C PRO A 7 9.98 14.81 -1.51
N LEU A 8 11.13 14.14 -1.35
CA LEU A 8 11.29 12.96 -0.48
C LEU A 8 10.81 13.22 0.95
N ALA A 9 11.24 14.33 1.56
CA ALA A 9 10.85 14.68 2.92
C ALA A 9 9.33 14.84 3.08
N THR A 10 8.64 15.34 2.06
CA THR A 10 7.17 15.48 2.06
C THR A 10 6.51 14.11 2.01
N LEU A 11 7.02 13.22 1.16
CA LEU A 11 6.54 11.84 1.05
C LEU A 11 6.75 11.07 2.35
N GLU A 12 7.96 11.12 2.92
CA GLU A 12 8.29 10.45 4.18
C GLU A 12 7.39 10.93 5.33
N LYS A 13 7.13 12.25 5.41
CA LYS A 13 6.24 12.82 6.43
C LYS A 13 4.80 12.38 6.23
N ALA A 14 4.32 12.30 4.98
CA ALA A 14 2.98 11.84 4.68
C ALA A 14 2.78 10.36 5.02
N ILE A 15 3.74 9.50 4.64
CA ILE A 15 3.76 8.09 5.01
C ILE A 15 3.76 7.95 6.53
N HIS A 16 4.64 8.66 7.24
CA HIS A 16 4.71 8.59 8.70
C HIS A 16 3.38 8.97 9.36
N LYS A 17 2.73 10.06 8.90
CA LYS A 17 1.39 10.43 9.39
C LYS A 17 0.35 9.34 9.15
N ARG A 18 0.38 8.68 7.99
CA ARG A 18 -0.55 7.59 7.65
C ARG A 18 -0.37 6.39 8.57
N VAL A 19 0.87 6.01 8.85
CA VAL A 19 1.19 4.91 9.77
C VAL A 19 0.54 5.13 11.14
N LEU A 20 0.55 6.36 11.66
CA LEU A 20 -0.07 6.68 12.96
C LEU A 20 -1.60 6.47 12.97
N THR A 21 -2.25 6.54 11.81
CA THR A 21 -3.70 6.36 11.65
C THR A 21 -4.12 4.94 11.30
N LEU A 22 -3.17 4.03 11.06
CA LEU A 22 -3.49 2.64 10.74
C LEU A 22 -4.12 1.92 11.94
N PRO A 23 -5.06 0.99 11.70
CA PRO A 23 -5.52 0.08 12.74
C PRO A 23 -4.42 -0.92 13.12
N SER A 24 -4.50 -1.47 14.34
CA SER A 24 -3.73 -2.66 14.70
C SER A 24 -4.25 -3.87 13.92
N PRO A 25 -3.39 -4.81 13.48
CA PRO A 25 -1.95 -4.90 13.77
C PRO A 25 -1.04 -4.13 12.79
N HIS A 26 -1.58 -3.52 11.72
CA HIS A 26 -0.79 -2.90 10.66
C HIS A 26 0.09 -1.75 11.15
N ARG A 27 -0.42 -0.92 12.06
CA ARG A 27 0.36 0.18 12.65
C ARG A 27 1.64 -0.29 13.33
N GLU A 28 1.56 -1.34 14.14
CA GLU A 28 2.67 -1.86 14.94
C GLU A 28 3.73 -2.48 14.04
N TRP A 29 3.30 -3.35 13.13
CA TRP A 29 4.15 -3.99 12.14
C TRP A 29 4.92 -2.96 11.29
N PHE A 30 4.21 -1.92 10.82
CA PHE A 30 4.81 -0.91 9.95
C PHE A 30 5.72 0.03 10.75
N THR A 31 5.34 0.43 11.97
CA THR A 31 6.15 1.33 12.81
C THR A 31 7.51 0.72 13.14
N GLU A 32 7.54 -0.57 13.52
CA GLU A 32 8.79 -1.30 13.80
C GLU A 32 9.73 -1.30 12.59
N ARG A 33 9.21 -1.58 11.40
CA ARG A 33 9.99 -1.62 10.16
C ARG A 33 10.36 -0.22 9.67
N TRP A 34 9.47 0.76 9.83
CA TRP A 34 9.71 2.14 9.42
C TRP A 34 10.83 2.81 10.20
N ALA A 35 11.07 2.39 11.45
CA ALA A 35 12.23 2.83 12.23
C ALA A 35 13.56 2.32 11.65
N GLN A 36 13.55 1.24 10.87
CA GLN A 36 14.73 0.68 10.24
C GLN A 36 15.07 1.47 8.96
N LYS A 37 16.19 2.21 8.99
CA LYS A 37 16.72 2.95 7.82
C LYS A 37 16.71 2.15 6.51
N PRO A 38 17.18 0.89 6.43
CA PRO A 38 17.19 0.16 5.16
C PRO A 38 15.77 -0.12 4.64
N TYR A 39 14.84 -0.50 5.52
CA TYR A 39 13.45 -0.74 5.14
C TYR A 39 12.77 0.55 4.67
N LYS A 40 12.88 1.63 5.45
CA LYS A 40 12.32 2.94 5.09
C LYS A 40 12.79 3.42 3.72
N LYS A 41 14.09 3.32 3.47
CA LYS A 41 14.70 3.68 2.19
C LYS A 41 14.13 2.83 1.05
N ALA A 42 14.15 1.50 1.19
CA ALA A 42 13.64 0.58 0.18
C ALA A 42 12.14 0.77 -0.09
N PHE A 43 11.33 1.02 0.94
CA PHE A 43 9.91 1.30 0.81
C PHE A 43 9.67 2.60 0.01
N VAL A 44 10.39 3.66 0.34
CA VAL A 44 10.25 4.95 -0.36
C VAL A 44 10.70 4.83 -1.81
N GLU A 45 11.87 4.25 -2.07
CA GLU A 45 12.45 4.20 -3.42
C GLU A 45 11.78 3.19 -4.34
N ASN A 46 11.40 2.01 -3.84
CA ASN A 46 10.89 0.92 -4.68
C ASN A 46 9.36 0.81 -4.68
N LYS A 47 8.67 1.41 -3.70
CA LYS A 47 7.20 1.28 -3.56
C LYS A 47 6.50 2.63 -3.66
N ALA A 48 6.81 3.57 -2.77
CA ALA A 48 6.08 4.83 -2.72
C ALA A 48 6.40 5.77 -3.90
N MET A 49 7.68 5.94 -4.27
CA MET A 49 8.07 6.83 -5.36
C MET A 49 7.62 6.34 -6.76
N PRO A 50 7.68 5.04 -7.09
CA PRO A 50 7.13 4.54 -8.34
C PRO A 50 5.61 4.69 -8.40
N LEU A 51 4.89 4.48 -7.29
CA LEU A 51 3.45 4.74 -7.22
C LEU A 51 3.12 6.20 -7.56
N ILE A 52 3.84 7.14 -6.97
CA ILE A 52 3.68 8.58 -7.28
C ILE A 52 3.96 8.85 -8.75
N THR A 53 5.00 8.21 -9.30
CA THR A 53 5.35 8.35 -10.71
C THR A 53 4.23 7.83 -11.62
N LEU A 54 3.66 6.67 -11.30
CA LEU A 54 2.51 6.09 -12.02
C LEU A 54 1.29 7.01 -11.94
N VAL A 55 0.95 7.55 -10.77
CA VAL A 55 -0.15 8.52 -10.62
C VAL A 55 0.14 9.81 -11.40
N ALA A 56 1.37 10.31 -11.35
CA ALA A 56 1.78 11.54 -12.04
C ALA A 56 1.70 11.42 -13.56
N LYS A 57 2.20 10.30 -14.09
CA LYS A 57 2.30 10.02 -15.53
C LYS A 57 1.03 9.40 -16.11
N GLY A 58 0.22 8.74 -15.27
CA GLY A 58 -1.03 8.11 -15.68
C GLY A 58 -2.09 9.07 -16.20
N LYS A 59 -1.85 10.38 -16.21
CA LYS A 59 -2.71 11.36 -16.90
C LYS A 59 -2.20 11.76 -18.29
N THR A 60 -0.93 11.48 -18.60
CA THR A 60 -0.26 11.90 -19.85
C THR A 60 0.09 10.74 -20.75
N LEU A 61 0.33 9.56 -20.19
CA LEU A 61 0.66 8.36 -20.96
C LEU A 61 -0.58 7.80 -21.65
N ASP A 62 -0.39 7.15 -22.79
CA ASP A 62 -1.39 6.28 -23.40
C ASP A 62 -1.51 4.97 -22.61
N ASP A 63 -2.57 4.19 -22.87
CA ASP A 63 -2.87 2.98 -22.08
C ASP A 63 -1.79 1.91 -22.20
N ALA A 64 -1.16 1.78 -23.38
CA ALA A 64 -0.05 0.84 -23.59
C ALA A 64 1.17 1.21 -22.73
N GLU A 65 1.63 2.47 -22.77
CA GLU A 65 2.77 2.92 -21.98
C GLU A 65 2.50 2.86 -20.48
N PHE A 66 1.26 3.13 -20.05
CA PHE A 66 0.88 2.98 -18.66
C PHE A 66 0.90 1.52 -18.20
N ALA A 67 0.40 0.60 -19.03
CA ALA A 67 0.44 -0.83 -18.73
C ALA A 67 1.87 -1.35 -18.63
N GLU A 68 2.76 -0.96 -19.54
CA GLU A 68 4.18 -1.31 -19.48
C GLU A 68 4.85 -0.76 -18.21
N LEU A 69 4.56 0.50 -17.85
CA LEU A 69 5.07 1.09 -16.61
C LEU A 69 4.51 0.38 -15.37
N LEU A 70 3.25 -0.04 -15.39
CA LEU A 70 2.65 -0.80 -14.29
C LEU A 70 3.25 -2.22 -14.18
N GLN A 71 3.64 -2.82 -15.30
CA GLN A 71 4.30 -4.12 -15.35
C GLN A 71 5.75 -4.05 -14.85
N ASP A 72 6.52 -3.03 -15.27
CA ASP A 72 7.90 -2.79 -14.80
C ASP A 72 7.95 -2.47 -13.29
N TRP A 73 6.82 -2.03 -12.70
CA TRP A 73 6.66 -1.95 -11.26
C TRP A 73 6.42 -3.33 -10.63
N GLU A 74 7.46 -4.17 -10.68
CA GLU A 74 7.45 -5.54 -10.16
C GLU A 74 7.81 -5.58 -8.67
N VAL A 75 6.85 -5.20 -7.83
CA VAL A 75 6.97 -5.27 -6.36
C VAL A 75 5.80 -6.03 -5.74
N THR A 76 6.02 -6.51 -4.52
CA THR A 76 4.99 -7.14 -3.69
C THR A 76 4.78 -6.33 -2.42
N PHE A 77 3.56 -6.34 -1.91
CA PHE A 77 3.16 -5.58 -0.73
C PHE A 77 2.78 -6.53 0.40
N TYR A 78 3.14 -6.11 1.61
CA TYR A 78 2.51 -6.62 2.83
C TYR A 78 1.20 -5.87 3.05
N ASP A 79 0.27 -6.48 3.76
CA ASP A 79 -1.05 -5.92 4.04
C ASP A 79 -0.99 -4.51 4.66
N ALA A 80 -0.05 -4.31 5.62
CA ALA A 80 0.18 -3.01 6.23
C ALA A 80 0.74 -1.95 5.26
N GLU A 81 1.48 -2.36 4.22
CA GLU A 81 1.99 -1.44 3.20
C GLU A 81 0.89 -1.02 2.23
N GLU A 82 -0.02 -1.94 1.87
CA GLU A 82 -1.20 -1.64 1.06
C GLU A 82 -2.05 -0.57 1.76
N GLU A 83 -2.32 -0.73 3.05
CA GLU A 83 -3.12 0.22 3.84
C GLU A 83 -2.49 1.62 3.91
N VAL A 84 -1.16 1.73 3.84
CA VAL A 84 -0.45 3.02 3.77
C VAL A 84 -0.57 3.67 2.39
N LEU A 85 -0.47 2.89 1.32
CA LEU A 85 -0.38 3.38 -0.05
C LEU A 85 -1.74 3.57 -0.72
N ARG A 86 -2.75 2.77 -0.36
CA ARG A 86 -4.12 2.83 -0.86
C ARG A 86 -4.74 4.23 -0.81
N PRO A 87 -4.69 4.99 0.30
CA PRO A 87 -5.24 6.35 0.33
C PRO A 87 -4.55 7.29 -0.66
N LEU A 88 -3.27 7.06 -0.97
CA LEU A 88 -2.52 7.86 -1.96
C LEU A 88 -3.05 7.67 -3.38
N ILE A 89 -3.77 6.58 -3.68
CA ILE A 89 -4.44 6.34 -4.97
C ILE A 89 -5.88 6.84 -4.94
N GLN A 90 -6.54 6.74 -3.78
CA GLN A 90 -7.96 7.13 -3.62
C GLN A 90 -8.20 8.64 -3.46
N GLY A 91 -7.14 9.45 -3.47
CA GLY A 91 -7.26 10.90 -3.50
C GLY A 91 -7.08 11.58 -2.16
N ASP A 92 -6.42 10.88 -1.24
CA ASP A 92 -5.95 11.49 -0.02
C ASP A 92 -4.93 12.61 -0.32
N GLY A 93 -5.07 13.72 0.40
CA GLY A 93 -4.60 15.07 0.05
C GLY A 93 -3.13 15.25 -0.40
N LEU A 94 -2.25 14.25 -0.23
CA LEU A 94 -0.90 14.29 -0.79
C LEU A 94 -0.88 14.26 -2.32
N LEU A 95 -1.68 13.39 -2.94
CA LEU A 95 -1.67 13.19 -4.40
C LEU A 95 -2.95 13.71 -5.08
N GLN A 96 -3.88 14.29 -4.34
CA GLN A 96 -5.17 14.79 -4.84
C GLN A 96 -5.02 15.68 -6.09
N LEU A 97 -4.05 16.61 -6.10
CA LEU A 97 -3.79 17.47 -7.25
C LEU A 97 -3.27 16.69 -8.48
N MET A 98 -2.49 15.64 -8.24
CA MET A 98 -1.90 14.81 -9.30
C MET A 98 -2.95 13.88 -9.92
N GLN A 99 -3.96 13.50 -9.15
CA GLN A 99 -5.06 12.63 -9.59
C GLN A 99 -6.21 13.34 -10.29
N LYS A 100 -6.25 14.68 -10.30
CA LYS A 100 -7.37 15.48 -10.83
C LYS A 100 -7.81 15.10 -12.26
N ASN A 101 -6.99 14.38 -13.03
CA ASN A 101 -7.33 13.85 -14.36
C ASN A 101 -6.82 12.40 -14.56
N LEU A 102 -6.62 11.64 -13.48
CA LEU A 102 -6.26 10.23 -13.61
C LEU A 102 -7.51 9.44 -14.05
N PRO A 103 -7.46 8.68 -15.15
CA PRO A 103 -8.58 7.85 -15.56
C PRO A 103 -8.95 6.84 -14.45
N PRO A 104 -10.25 6.62 -14.18
CA PRO A 104 -10.70 5.74 -13.10
C PRO A 104 -10.15 4.32 -13.27
N ALA A 105 -10.16 3.79 -14.50
CA ALA A 105 -9.60 2.48 -14.81
C ALA A 105 -8.12 2.32 -14.42
N ARG A 106 -7.33 3.41 -14.48
CA ARG A 106 -5.91 3.40 -14.08
C ARG A 106 -5.77 3.44 -12.56
N ALA A 107 -6.62 4.19 -11.87
CA ALA A 107 -6.68 4.15 -10.41
C ALA A 107 -7.07 2.74 -9.91
N GLU A 108 -8.04 2.11 -10.56
CA GLU A 108 -8.44 0.72 -10.29
C GLU A 108 -7.29 -0.27 -10.56
N ALA A 109 -6.56 -0.11 -11.66
CA ALA A 109 -5.40 -0.94 -11.96
C ALA A 109 -4.28 -0.81 -10.90
N LEU A 110 -4.05 0.40 -10.38
CA LEU A 110 -3.10 0.63 -9.29
C LEU A 110 -3.55 -0.03 -7.98
N LEU A 111 -4.84 0.09 -7.65
CA LEU A 111 -5.41 -0.59 -6.48
C LEU A 111 -5.33 -2.11 -6.62
N ALA A 112 -5.67 -2.65 -7.80
CA ALA A 112 -5.54 -4.05 -8.10
C ALA A 112 -4.07 -4.52 -7.99
N LYS A 113 -3.11 -3.70 -8.40
CA LYS A 113 -1.68 -4.01 -8.26
C LYS A 113 -1.20 -4.03 -6.80
N LEU A 114 -1.74 -3.15 -5.94
CA LEU A 114 -1.44 -3.20 -4.50
C LEU A 114 -1.91 -4.52 -3.90
N THR A 115 -3.13 -4.94 -4.22
CA THR A 115 -3.78 -6.15 -3.67
C THR A 115 -3.42 -7.44 -4.41
N ALA A 116 -2.72 -7.33 -5.55
CA ALA A 116 -2.24 -8.49 -6.31
C ALA A 116 -1.17 -9.23 -5.50
N ARG A 117 -1.63 -10.15 -4.64
CA ARG A 117 -0.77 -10.99 -3.83
C ARG A 117 0.07 -11.88 -4.74
N ARG A 118 1.36 -12.02 -4.41
CA ARG A 118 2.09 -13.25 -4.73
C ARG A 118 1.29 -14.40 -4.09
N PRO A 119 0.98 -15.50 -4.81
CA PRO A 119 0.26 -16.62 -4.20
C PRO A 119 0.95 -17.03 -2.89
N GLN A 120 0.19 -16.89 -1.80
CA GLN A 120 0.44 -17.10 -0.37
C GLN A 120 1.85 -17.54 0.08
N ALA A 121 2.45 -16.75 0.98
CA ALA A 121 3.43 -17.27 1.94
C ALA A 121 3.37 -16.67 3.36
N ASP A 122 2.42 -15.78 3.69
CA ASP A 122 2.31 -15.29 5.06
C ASP A 122 0.85 -15.04 5.44
N ALA A 123 0.22 -16.10 5.95
CA ALA A 123 -0.93 -15.96 6.81
C ALA A 123 -0.41 -15.42 8.15
N ALA A 124 -0.57 -14.12 8.39
CA ALA A 124 -0.52 -13.62 9.75
C ALA A 124 -1.65 -14.31 10.55
N PRO A 125 -1.40 -14.72 11.81
CA PRO A 125 -2.33 -15.53 12.55
C PRO A 125 -3.55 -14.67 12.85
N SER A 126 -4.67 -14.99 12.20
CA SER A 126 -5.95 -14.69 12.82
C SER A 126 -5.96 -15.46 14.12
N VAL A 127 -5.72 -14.77 15.23
CA VAL A 127 -6.13 -15.23 16.56
C VAL A 127 -7.65 -15.26 16.53
N GLU A 128 -8.18 -16.31 15.91
CA GLU A 128 -9.51 -16.81 16.19
C GLU A 128 -9.47 -17.19 17.66
N THR A 129 -10.02 -16.31 18.47
CA THR A 129 -10.23 -16.57 19.89
C THR A 129 -11.27 -17.68 19.93
N PRO A 130 -10.98 -18.88 20.47
CA PRO A 130 -12.03 -19.87 20.67
C PRO A 130 -12.92 -19.34 21.81
N GLY A 131 -13.97 -18.62 21.41
CA GLY A 131 -15.02 -18.15 22.29
C GLY A 131 -15.75 -19.37 22.85
N SER A 132 -15.40 -19.71 24.08
CA SER A 132 -16.16 -20.49 25.05
C SER A 132 -17.64 -20.69 24.68
N GLN A 133 -18.02 -21.94 24.40
CA GLN A 133 -19.33 -22.42 24.80
C GLN A 133 -19.12 -23.48 25.87
N ALA A 134 -19.29 -23.03 27.11
CA ALA A 134 -19.33 -23.84 28.29
C ALA A 134 -20.63 -24.67 28.30
N ALA A 135 -20.50 -25.89 28.84
CA ALA A 135 -21.49 -26.67 29.58
C ALA A 135 -22.79 -27.06 28.85
N GLU A 136 -23.10 -28.37 28.83
CA GLU A 136 -23.96 -28.96 29.86
C GLU A 136 -23.85 -30.50 29.86
N PRO A 137 -24.24 -31.16 30.97
CA PRO A 137 -23.63 -32.41 31.43
C PRO A 137 -24.40 -33.67 31.00
N THR A 138 -23.72 -34.79 31.20
CA THR A 138 -24.27 -36.16 31.31
C THR A 138 -25.56 -36.23 32.14
N ILE A 139 -26.56 -37.00 31.69
CA ILE A 139 -27.27 -38.00 32.53
C ILE A 139 -28.26 -38.86 31.72
N ASP A 140 -28.13 -40.17 31.97
CA ASP A 140 -28.94 -41.38 31.72
C ASP A 140 -29.37 -41.76 30.29
#